data_AF-A0A2G4H878-F1
#
_entry.id   AF-A0A2G4H878-F1
#
_cell.length_a   1.000
_cell.length_b   1.000
_cell.length_c   1.000
_cell.angle_alpha   90.00
_cell.angle_beta   90.00
_cell.angle_gamma   90.00
#
_symmetry.space_group_name_H-M   'P 1'
#
loop_
_entity.id
_entity.type
_entity.pdbx_description
1 polymer ?
#
loop_
_entity_poly.entity_id
_entity_poly.type
_entity_poly.pdbx_seq_one_letter_code
_entity_poly.pdbx_strand_id
1 'polypeptide(L)'
;MRKLLFLFLFFVFACEAPTIPSIVKPDNLIPEDKIVQVIVDVYLLEATLNLRSPKPYHQQSRSPINLRKDSLSLSLSEVLINQEPLPYYNIFKRQGVTRKQYESSMRWYCANPKKMSSIYDQLIIEFTKRQTKLRVGK
;
A
#
# COMPACT_ATOMS: atom_id res chain seq x y z
N MET A 1 3.20 -8.46 53.47
CA MET A 1 4.11 -8.40 52.30
C MET A 1 4.01 -9.59 51.32
N ARG A 2 3.39 -10.73 51.67
CA ARG A 2 3.27 -11.92 50.78
C ARG A 2 2.24 -11.80 49.62
N LYS A 3 1.34 -10.81 49.68
CA LYS A 3 0.29 -10.56 48.67
C LYS A 3 0.78 -9.75 47.45
N LEU A 4 1.93 -9.08 47.56
CA LEU A 4 2.53 -8.33 46.43
C LEU A 4 3.25 -9.25 45.44
N LEU A 5 3.67 -10.45 45.88
CA LEU A 5 4.32 -11.46 45.05
C LEU A 5 3.36 -12.07 44.01
N PHE A 6 2.06 -12.17 44.34
CA PHE A 6 1.04 -12.71 43.43
C PHE A 6 0.64 -11.72 42.32
N LEU A 7 0.83 -10.41 42.51
CA LEU A 7 0.52 -9.39 41.51
C LEU A 7 1.57 -9.36 40.37
N PHE A 8 2.82 -9.70 40.68
CA PHE A 8 3.92 -9.70 39.70
C PHE A 8 3.90 -10.94 38.78
N LEU A 9 3.31 -12.06 39.24
CA LEU A 9 3.22 -13.31 38.47
C LEU A 9 2.23 -13.20 37.28
N PHE A 10 1.34 -12.22 37.28
CA PHE A 10 0.32 -12.05 36.23
C PHE A 10 0.81 -11.24 35.02
N PHE A 11 1.98 -10.61 35.09
CA PHE A 11 2.47 -9.70 34.04
C PHE A 11 3.28 -10.37 32.93
N VAL A 12 3.58 -11.67 33.05
CA VAL A 12 4.54 -12.36 32.16
C VAL A 12 3.88 -13.10 30.98
N PHE A 13 2.54 -13.17 30.93
CA PHE A 13 1.81 -13.89 29.86
C PHE A 13 1.19 -13.00 28.77
N ALA A 14 1.46 -11.69 28.76
CA ALA A 14 0.79 -10.77 27.82
C ALA A 14 1.38 -10.75 26.39
N CYS A 15 2.39 -11.58 26.08
CA CYS A 15 2.93 -11.65 24.73
C CYS A 15 2.31 -12.81 23.96
N GLU A 16 1.06 -12.65 23.54
CA GLU A 16 0.50 -13.44 22.44
C GLU A 16 0.93 -12.73 21.15
N ALA A 17 1.96 -13.26 20.48
CA ALA A 17 2.31 -12.78 19.15
C ALA A 17 1.09 -13.02 18.25
N PRO A 18 0.54 -12.01 17.58
CA PRO A 18 -0.58 -12.22 16.67
C PRO A 18 -0.15 -13.28 15.66
N THR A 19 -0.89 -14.39 15.60
CA THR A 19 -0.68 -15.41 14.57
C THR A 19 -0.99 -14.76 13.24
N ILE A 20 0.05 -14.30 12.53
CA ILE A 20 -0.09 -13.67 11.22
C ILE A 20 -0.69 -14.74 10.31
N PRO A 21 -1.93 -14.57 9.80
CA PRO A 21 -2.49 -15.53 8.88
C PRO A 21 -1.55 -15.67 7.69
N SER A 22 -1.07 -16.89 7.44
CA SER A 22 -0.14 -17.14 6.35
C SER A 22 -0.86 -16.84 5.03
N ILE A 23 -0.57 -15.69 4.43
CA ILE A 23 -1.16 -15.31 3.14
C ILE A 23 -0.64 -16.28 2.07
N VAL A 24 -1.54 -17.11 1.55
CA VAL A 24 -1.22 -18.09 0.51
C VAL A 24 -0.71 -17.34 -0.73
N LYS A 25 0.40 -17.84 -1.30
CA LYS A 25 0.99 -17.28 -2.52
C LYS A 25 0.01 -17.45 -3.69
N PRO A 26 -0.42 -16.37 -4.36
CA PRO A 26 -1.34 -16.48 -5.50
C PRO A 26 -0.63 -17.10 -6.72
N ASP A 27 -1.33 -17.95 -7.46
CA ASP A 27 -0.79 -18.61 -8.66
C ASP A 27 -0.41 -17.60 -9.76
N ASN A 28 -1.14 -16.49 -9.83
CA ASN A 28 -0.92 -15.42 -10.79
C ASN A 28 -0.09 -14.25 -10.23
N LEU A 29 0.79 -14.52 -9.26
CA LEU A 29 1.66 -13.50 -8.64
C LEU A 29 2.42 -12.69 -9.70
N ILE A 30 2.31 -11.36 -9.66
CA ILE A 30 3.13 -10.47 -10.49
C ILE A 30 4.59 -10.61 -10.04
N PRO A 31 5.54 -10.91 -10.94
CA PRO A 31 6.96 -10.98 -10.62
C PRO A 31 7.50 -9.69 -9.99
N GLU A 32 8.59 -9.79 -9.23
CA GLU A 32 9.12 -8.70 -8.41
C GLU A 32 9.56 -7.49 -9.26
N ASP A 33 10.25 -7.73 -10.37
CA ASP A 33 10.65 -6.71 -11.34
C ASP A 33 9.44 -6.04 -12.01
N LYS A 34 8.43 -6.85 -12.37
CA LYS A 34 7.21 -6.35 -13.02
C LYS A 34 6.34 -5.55 -12.06
N ILE A 35 6.21 -5.97 -10.80
CA ILE A 35 5.38 -5.25 -9.81
C ILE A 35 6.01 -3.90 -9.48
N VAL A 36 7.33 -3.78 -9.43
CA VAL A 36 8.04 -2.50 -9.30
C VAL A 36 7.60 -1.54 -10.42
N GLN A 37 7.58 -1.97 -11.68
CA GLN A 37 7.14 -1.11 -12.79
C GLN A 37 5.67 -0.71 -12.70
N VAL A 38 4.79 -1.63 -12.30
CA VAL A 38 3.37 -1.34 -12.08
C VAL A 38 3.19 -0.29 -10.97
N ILE A 39 3.90 -0.46 -9.86
CA ILE A 39 3.85 0.46 -8.72
C ILE A 39 4.35 1.84 -9.12
N VAL A 40 5.49 1.95 -9.81
CA VAL A 40 6.01 3.25 -10.28
C VAL A 40 4.97 3.97 -11.13
N ASP A 41 4.33 3.27 -12.06
CA ASP A 41 3.32 3.87 -12.93
C ASP A 41 2.07 4.31 -12.16
N VAL A 42 1.66 3.54 -11.12
CA VAL A 42 0.58 3.90 -10.18
C VAL A 42 0.94 5.21 -9.46
N TYR A 43 2.12 5.29 -8.84
CA TYR A 43 2.56 6.49 -8.10
C TYR A 43 2.68 7.72 -9.00
N LEU A 44 3.16 7.57 -10.24
CA LEU A 44 3.27 8.69 -11.18
C LEU A 44 1.90 9.21 -11.60
N LEU A 45 0.93 8.32 -11.80
CA LEU A 45 -0.44 8.72 -12.06
C LEU A 45 -1.04 9.45 -10.85
N GLU A 46 -0.88 8.89 -9.65
CA GLU A 46 -1.33 9.54 -8.41
C GLU A 46 -0.74 10.94 -8.26
N ALA A 47 0.57 11.09 -8.46
CA ALA A 47 1.23 12.39 -8.45
C ALA A 47 0.62 13.35 -9.48
N THR A 48 0.36 12.87 -10.70
CA THR A 48 -0.25 13.68 -11.75
C THR A 48 -1.66 14.15 -11.38
N LEU A 49 -2.48 13.27 -10.81
CA LEU A 49 -3.85 13.59 -10.38
C LEU A 49 -3.86 14.56 -9.19
N ASN A 50 -2.92 14.38 -8.25
CA ASN A 50 -2.74 15.27 -7.10
C ASN A 50 -2.30 16.68 -7.52
N LEU A 51 -1.55 16.83 -8.61
CA LEU A 51 -1.14 18.12 -9.17
C LEU A 51 -2.26 18.81 -9.98
N ARG A 52 -3.11 18.05 -10.66
CA ARG A 52 -4.16 18.59 -11.54
C ARG A 52 -5.44 18.99 -10.80
N SER A 53 -5.71 18.40 -9.64
CA SER A 53 -6.92 18.73 -8.86
C SER A 53 -6.74 20.07 -8.13
N PRO A 54 -7.49 21.14 -8.46
CA PRO A 54 -7.50 22.34 -7.62
C PRO A 54 -8.08 21.95 -6.26
N LYS A 55 -7.31 22.08 -5.18
CA LYS A 55 -7.85 21.85 -3.83
C LYS A 55 -8.77 23.01 -3.44
N PRO A 56 -10.05 22.81 -3.12
CA PRO A 56 -10.66 23.61 -2.08
C PRO A 56 -10.23 23.00 -0.74
N TYR A 57 -9.35 23.70 -0.04
CA TYR A 57 -9.16 23.51 1.38
C TYR A 57 -10.46 23.94 2.09
N HIS A 58 -11.29 22.99 2.54
CA HIS A 58 -12.20 23.19 3.68
C HIS A 58 -12.61 21.83 4.28
N GLN A 59 -12.35 21.68 5.59
CA GLN A 59 -13.12 20.79 6.46
C GLN A 59 -14.63 21.17 6.42
N GLN A 60 -15.48 20.21 6.83
CA GLN A 60 -16.88 20.36 7.29
C GLN A 60 -17.92 20.01 6.20
N SER A 61 -18.48 18.80 6.19
CA SER A 61 -19.51 18.38 7.15
C SER A 61 -19.28 16.98 7.74
N ARG A 62 -19.37 16.89 9.06
CA ARG A 62 -19.48 15.62 9.79
C ARG A 62 -20.95 15.19 9.74
N SER A 63 -21.24 14.06 9.10
CA SER A 63 -22.29 13.14 9.58
C SER A 63 -21.61 12.11 10.49
N PRO A 64 -22.15 11.76 11.66
CA PRO A 64 -21.46 10.91 12.61
C PRO A 64 -21.56 9.46 12.14
N ILE A 65 -20.65 9.04 11.28
CA ILE A 65 -20.42 7.63 11.02
C ILE A 65 -19.21 7.24 11.85
N ASN A 66 -19.43 6.32 12.79
CA ASN A 66 -18.44 5.79 13.72
C ASN A 66 -17.09 5.52 13.03
N LEU A 67 -16.09 6.36 13.33
CA LEU A 67 -14.70 6.11 12.97
C LEU A 67 -14.22 4.91 13.80
N ARG A 68 -14.28 3.74 13.19
CA ARG A 68 -13.43 2.65 13.60
C ARG A 68 -12.01 3.00 13.13
N LYS A 69 -11.17 3.47 14.07
CA LYS A 69 -9.72 3.21 14.09
C LYS A 69 -9.55 1.78 13.55
N ASP A 70 -8.88 1.58 12.43
CA ASP A 70 -7.47 1.24 12.49
C ASP A 70 -6.72 1.76 11.26
N SER A 71 -5.74 2.57 11.59
CA SER A 71 -4.78 3.28 10.77
C SER A 71 -3.73 2.35 10.15
N LEU A 72 -3.92 1.94 8.89
CA LEU A 72 -2.90 1.85 7.83
C LEU A 72 -3.58 1.34 6.56
N SER A 73 -3.37 1.99 5.42
CA SER A 73 -3.98 1.67 4.11
C SER A 73 -5.48 1.99 3.93
N LEU A 74 -5.87 3.25 4.06
CA LEU A 74 -6.85 3.77 3.10
C LEU A 74 -6.16 3.82 1.75
N SER A 75 -6.10 2.65 1.10
CA SER A 75 -5.64 2.54 -0.27
C SER A 75 -6.51 3.47 -1.11
N LEU A 76 -5.87 4.26 -1.98
CA LEU A 76 -6.55 5.24 -2.83
C LEU A 76 -7.74 4.63 -3.60
N SER A 77 -7.79 3.29 -3.74
CA SER A 77 -8.89 2.52 -4.27
C SER A 77 -10.24 2.66 -3.54
N GLU A 78 -10.30 2.99 -2.24
CA GLU A 78 -11.58 3.15 -1.53
C GLU A 78 -12.25 4.49 -1.80
N VAL A 79 -11.47 5.54 -2.05
CA VAL A 79 -11.99 6.89 -2.31
C VAL A 79 -12.56 7.04 -3.72
N LEU A 80 -12.14 6.19 -4.67
CA LEU A 80 -12.42 6.37 -6.09
C LEU A 80 -13.57 5.51 -6.64
N ILE A 81 -14.35 4.83 -5.80
CA ILE A 81 -15.39 3.87 -6.25
C ILE A 81 -16.54 4.55 -7.03
N ASN A 82 -16.68 5.89 -6.96
CA ASN A 82 -17.86 6.59 -7.49
C ASN A 82 -17.60 7.63 -8.61
N GLN A 83 -16.44 7.64 -9.29
CA GLN A 83 -16.21 8.57 -10.41
C GLN A 83 -15.40 7.95 -11.56
N GLU A 84 -16.04 7.78 -12.74
CA GLU A 84 -15.47 7.47 -14.07
C GLU A 84 -14.50 6.25 -14.12
N PRO A 85 -14.18 5.65 -15.29
CA PRO A 85 -13.26 4.51 -15.31
C PRO A 85 -11.91 4.93 -14.72
N LEU A 86 -11.58 4.30 -13.58
CA LEU A 86 -10.40 4.63 -12.78
C LEU A 86 -9.18 4.79 -13.70
N PRO A 87 -8.40 5.87 -13.57
CA PRO A 87 -7.22 6.08 -14.41
C PRO A 87 -6.17 4.94 -14.27
N TYR A 88 -6.28 4.13 -13.21
CA TYR A 88 -5.57 2.86 -13.04
C TYR A 88 -5.85 1.80 -14.11
N TYR A 89 -7.03 1.79 -14.73
CA TYR A 89 -7.36 0.86 -15.81
C TYR A 89 -6.32 0.95 -16.94
N ASN A 90 -5.94 2.16 -17.33
CA ASN A 90 -4.96 2.39 -18.38
C ASN A 90 -3.56 1.89 -17.97
N ILE A 91 -3.20 1.98 -16.69
CA ILE A 91 -1.94 1.44 -16.18
C ILE A 91 -1.94 -0.08 -16.24
N PHE A 92 -2.98 -0.71 -15.70
CA PHE A 92 -3.09 -2.17 -15.65
C PHE A 92 -3.13 -2.76 -17.06
N LYS A 93 -3.87 -2.12 -17.98
CA LYS A 93 -3.88 -2.47 -19.40
C LYS A 93 -2.49 -2.35 -20.03
N ARG A 94 -1.79 -1.22 -19.82
CA ARG A 94 -0.43 -0.99 -20.36
C ARG A 94 0.59 -1.99 -19.82
N GLN A 95 0.48 -2.36 -18.55
CA GLN A 95 1.37 -3.30 -17.89
C GLN A 95 0.96 -4.78 -18.11
N GLY A 96 -0.15 -5.04 -18.80
CA GLY A 96 -0.67 -6.39 -19.04
C GLY A 96 -0.95 -7.13 -17.74
N VAL A 97 -1.57 -6.45 -16.77
CA VAL A 97 -2.00 -7.03 -15.48
C VAL A 97 -3.48 -6.71 -15.25
N THR A 98 -4.16 -7.51 -14.45
CA THR A 98 -5.52 -7.18 -14.01
C THR A 98 -5.50 -6.52 -12.63
N ARG A 99 -6.54 -5.73 -12.30
CA ARG A 99 -6.69 -5.16 -10.96
C ARG A 99 -6.64 -6.23 -9.87
N LYS A 100 -7.36 -7.35 -10.07
CA LYS A 100 -7.38 -8.48 -9.12
C LYS A 100 -5.99 -9.07 -8.92
N GLN A 101 -5.23 -9.23 -10.01
CA GLN A 101 -3.86 -9.74 -9.97
C GLN A 101 -2.91 -8.79 -9.22
N TYR A 102 -3.05 -7.48 -9.43
CA TYR A 102 -2.29 -6.47 -8.70
C TYR A 102 -2.62 -6.49 -7.21
N GLU A 103 -3.90 -6.49 -6.84
CA GLU A 103 -4.34 -6.50 -5.43
C GLU A 103 -3.91 -7.77 -4.69
N SER A 104 -4.04 -8.96 -5.31
CA SER A 104 -3.59 -10.21 -4.72
C SER A 104 -2.07 -10.25 -4.54
N SER A 105 -1.32 -9.76 -5.54
CA SER A 105 0.13 -9.70 -5.49
C SER A 105 0.61 -8.72 -4.43
N MET A 106 0.06 -7.51 -4.39
CA MET A 106 0.39 -6.50 -3.40
C MET A 106 0.11 -7.02 -1.98
N ARG A 107 -1.05 -7.62 -1.75
CA ARG A 107 -1.40 -8.22 -0.45
C ARG A 107 -0.36 -9.27 -0.03
N TRP A 108 0.04 -10.14 -0.95
CA TRP A 108 1.07 -11.15 -0.67
C TRP A 108 2.42 -10.49 -0.36
N TYR A 109 2.89 -9.56 -1.18
CA TYR A 109 4.15 -8.86 -0.94
C TYR A 109 4.15 -8.09 0.39
N CYS A 110 3.08 -7.37 0.74
CA CYS A 110 2.95 -6.65 2.01
C CYS A 110 3.08 -7.57 3.23
N ALA A 111 2.59 -8.80 3.14
CA ALA A 111 2.72 -9.79 4.21
C ALA A 111 4.08 -10.51 4.23
N ASN A 112 4.98 -10.21 3.30
CA ASN A 112 6.33 -10.78 3.22
C ASN A 112 7.38 -9.67 3.40
N PRO A 113 7.77 -9.32 4.66
CA PRO A 113 8.60 -8.14 4.94
C PRO A 113 9.91 -8.08 4.15
N LYS A 114 10.61 -9.22 4.01
CA LYS A 114 11.86 -9.30 3.23
C LYS A 114 11.64 -8.98 1.75
N LYS A 115 10.54 -9.46 1.16
CA LYS A 115 10.20 -9.21 -0.24
C LYS A 115 9.72 -7.78 -0.46
N MET A 116 8.91 -7.25 0.45
CA MET A 116 8.49 -5.86 0.40
C MET A 116 9.66 -4.90 0.52
N SER A 117 10.62 -5.16 1.42
CA SER A 117 11.86 -4.38 1.54
C SER A 117 12.61 -4.32 0.20
N SER A 118 12.80 -5.47 -0.44
CA SER A 118 13.47 -5.56 -1.76
C SER A 118 12.74 -4.76 -2.85
N ILE A 119 11.40 -4.78 -2.85
CA ILE A 119 10.60 -3.97 -3.77
C ILE A 119 10.83 -2.48 -3.52
N TYR A 120 10.87 -2.03 -2.26
CA TYR A 120 11.13 -0.62 -1.95
C TYR A 120 12.51 -0.16 -2.41
N ASP A 121 13.55 -0.97 -2.20
CA ASP A 121 14.91 -0.66 -2.68
C ASP A 121 14.93 -0.49 -4.21
N GLN A 122 14.23 -1.39 -4.92
CA GLN A 122 14.10 -1.30 -6.38
C GLN A 122 13.26 -0.10 -6.85
N LEU A 123 12.22 0.27 -6.11
CA LEU A 123 11.41 1.46 -6.42
C LEU A 123 12.24 2.72 -6.39
N ILE A 124 13.10 2.89 -5.38
CA ILE A 124 14.00 4.04 -5.26
C ILE A 124 14.93 4.09 -6.48
N ILE A 125 15.55 2.96 -6.83
CA ILE A 125 16.43 2.85 -7.98
C ILE A 125 15.70 3.24 -9.27
N GLU A 126 14.48 2.73 -9.50
CA GLU A 126 13.70 3.03 -10.70
C GLU A 126 13.28 4.51 -10.77
N PHE A 127 12.90 5.13 -9.65
CA PHE A 127 12.62 6.57 -9.60
C PHE A 127 13.86 7.40 -9.93
N THR A 128 15.02 7.09 -9.33
CA THR A 128 16.29 7.77 -9.60
C THR A 128 16.73 7.63 -11.06
N LYS A 129 16.56 6.45 -11.66
CA LYS A 129 16.81 6.22 -13.10
C LYS A 129 15.92 7.12 -13.96
N ARG A 130 14.62 7.17 -13.68
CA ARG A 130 13.66 8.02 -14.45
C ARG A 130 14.00 9.51 -14.29
N GLN A 131 14.34 9.97 -13.08
CA GLN A 131 14.77 11.35 -12.85
C GLN A 131 16.04 11.70 -13.63
N THR A 132 17.05 10.84 -13.60
CA THR A 132 18.32 11.05 -14.33
C THR A 132 18.08 11.14 -15.83
N LYS A 133 17.24 10.25 -16.39
CA LYS A 133 16.86 10.29 -17.81
C LYS A 133 16.22 11.62 -18.22
N LEU A 134 15.35 12.18 -17.37
CA LEU A 134 14.73 13.49 -17.61
C LEU A 134 15.75 14.66 -17.49
N ARG A 135 16.78 14.51 -16.67
CA ARG A 135 17.80 15.55 -16.44
C ARG A 135 18.87 15.58 -17.53
N VAL A 136 19.26 14.42 -18.06
CA VAL A 136 20.29 14.28 -19.11
C VAL A 136 19.70 14.51 -20.51
N GLY A 137 18.40 14.33 -20.69
CA GLY A 137 17.69 14.61 -21.94
C GLY A 137 17.34 16.08 -22.19
N LYS A 138 17.85 17.01 -21.37
CA LYS A 138 17.80 18.47 -21.56
C LYS A 138 19.21 18.98 -21.81
#